data_AF-A0AAE1C7M3-F1
#
_entry.id   AF-A0AAE1C7M3-F1
#
_cell.length_a   1.000
_cell.length_b   1.000
_cell.length_c   1.000
_cell.angle_alpha   90.00
_cell.angle_beta   90.00
_cell.angle_gamma   90.00
#
_symmetry.space_group_name_H-M   'P 1'
#
loop_
_entity.id
_entity.type
_entity.pdbx_description
1 polymer ?
#
loop_
_entity_poly.entity_id
_entity_poly.type
_entity_poly.pdbx_seq_one_letter_code
_entity_poly.pdbx_strand_id
1 'polypeptide(L)'
;MDREQNLSENLLDRENKLIADILSAFRSLVLLGTENVDNIASTGQAGYNSMAIEITMNGLIKSTEDLLELTRQLRELWVVGPLKKPGEGDEEAAQGMRQDATVIFDLLNRMRAEARQRLAQQAQGAMVYVSGPTDGIPARLVDGVPVKASAAAGIAAGAGAGR
;
A
#
# COMPACT_ATOMS: atom_id res chain seq x y z
N MET A 1 20.92 -6.46 11.80
CA MET A 1 20.21 -7.59 12.42
C MET A 1 19.61 -7.21 13.78
N ASP A 2 20.16 -6.22 14.50
CA ASP A 2 19.73 -5.89 15.87
C ASP A 2 18.53 -4.93 15.97
N ARG A 3 18.14 -4.25 14.88
CA ARG A 3 17.13 -3.17 14.93
C ARG A 3 15.68 -3.66 14.90
N GLU A 4 15.41 -4.80 14.26
CA GLU A 4 14.06 -5.41 14.20
C GLU A 4 13.69 -6.11 15.51
N GLN A 5 14.68 -6.66 16.22
CA GLN A 5 14.51 -7.16 17.59
C GLN A 5 14.16 -6.02 18.54
N ASN A 6 14.86 -4.89 18.48
CA ASN A 6 14.54 -3.72 19.30
C ASN A 6 13.14 -3.15 19.05
N LEU A 7 12.60 -3.22 17.82
CA LEU A 7 11.26 -2.72 17.49
C LEU A 7 10.16 -3.66 18.00
N SER A 8 10.32 -4.97 17.82
CA SER A 8 9.37 -5.97 18.34
C SER A 8 9.39 -6.03 19.87
N GLU A 9 10.57 -5.92 20.48
CA GLU A 9 10.75 -5.79 21.93
C GLU A 9 10.10 -4.50 22.46
N ASN A 10 10.23 -3.38 21.73
CA ASN A 10 9.56 -2.12 22.08
C ASN A 10 8.03 -2.20 22.00
N LEU A 11 7.47 -2.94 21.03
CA LEU A 11 6.02 -3.11 20.89
C LEU A 11 5.43 -3.96 22.02
N LEU A 12 6.10 -5.05 22.39
CA LEU A 12 5.67 -5.90 23.52
C LEU A 12 5.80 -5.17 24.86
N ASP A 13 6.87 -4.39 25.04
CA ASP A 13 7.02 -3.53 26.22
C ASP A 13 5.94 -2.43 26.28
N ARG A 14 5.60 -1.84 25.12
CA ARG A 14 4.51 -0.86 25.02
C ARG A 14 3.15 -1.50 25.32
N GLU A 15 2.88 -2.71 24.82
CA GLU A 15 1.68 -3.47 25.15
C GLU A 15 1.58 -3.74 26.66
N ASN A 16 2.63 -4.30 27.26
CA ASN A 16 2.68 -4.61 28.69
C ASN A 16 2.46 -3.36 29.55
N LYS A 17 3.05 -2.22 29.14
CA LYS A 17 2.85 -0.93 29.81
C LYS A 17 1.39 -0.45 29.70
N LEU A 18 0.79 -0.53 28.51
CA LEU A 18 -0.60 -0.11 28.30
C LEU A 18 -1.58 -0.99 29.10
N ILE A 19 -1.37 -2.30 29.16
CA ILE A 19 -2.17 -3.21 29.98
C ILE A 19 -2.02 -2.88 31.47
N ALA A 20 -0.80 -2.63 31.94
CA ALA A 20 -0.56 -2.23 33.32
C ALA A 20 -1.24 -0.89 33.66
N ASP A 21 -1.18 0.08 32.75
CA ASP A 21 -1.82 1.39 32.92
C ASP A 21 -3.36 1.26 32.95
N ILE A 22 -3.96 0.45 32.07
CA ILE A 22 -5.41 0.16 32.08
C ILE A 22 -5.84 -0.47 33.40
N LEU A 23 -5.13 -1.51 33.85
CA LEU A 23 -5.45 -2.22 35.09
C LEU A 23 -5.26 -1.32 36.32
N SER A 24 -4.23 -0.48 36.33
CA SER A 24 -3.96 0.49 37.39
C SER A 24 -5.05 1.57 37.44
N ALA A 25 -5.45 2.11 36.29
CA ALA A 25 -6.52 3.09 36.18
C ALA A 25 -7.87 2.50 36.64
N PHE A 26 -8.20 1.29 36.20
CA PHE A 26 -9.41 0.59 36.62
C PHE A 26 -9.43 0.32 38.13
N ARG A 27 -8.31 -0.15 38.70
CA ARG A 27 -8.19 -0.33 40.15
C ARG A 27 -8.40 0.99 40.90
N SER A 28 -7.80 2.07 40.41
CA SER A 28 -7.88 3.41 41.03
C SER A 28 -9.31 3.95 40.99
N LEU A 29 -10.02 3.73 39.88
CA LEU A 29 -11.43 4.06 39.72
C LEU A 29 -12.31 3.31 40.73
N VAL A 30 -12.11 1.99 40.88
CA VAL A 30 -12.85 1.18 41.86
C VAL A 30 -12.57 1.66 43.29
N LEU A 31 -11.32 2.00 43.60
CA LEU A 31 -10.96 2.54 44.91
C LEU A 31 -11.66 3.87 45.21
N LEU A 32 -11.67 4.81 44.25
CA LEU A 32 -12.39 6.08 44.41
C LEU A 32 -13.90 5.88 44.52
N GLY A 33 -14.47 4.99 43.71
CA GLY A 33 -15.91 4.71 43.73
C GLY A 33 -16.38 3.94 44.97
N THR A 34 -15.48 3.26 45.68
CA THR A 34 -15.77 2.52 46.92
C THR A 34 -15.28 3.23 48.18
N GLU A 35 -14.69 4.43 48.05
CA GLU A 35 -14.31 5.26 49.18
C GLU A 35 -15.58 5.60 49.98
N ASN A 36 -15.63 5.16 51.24
CA ASN A 36 -16.77 5.43 52.10
C ASN A 36 -16.82 6.93 52.38
N VAL A 37 -17.91 7.57 51.97
CA VAL A 37 -18.24 8.94 52.39
C VAL A 37 -18.59 8.87 53.87
N ASP A 38 -17.59 9.08 54.72
CA ASP A 38 -17.77 9.16 56.16
C ASP A 38 -18.74 10.30 56.49
N ASN A 39 -19.52 10.21 57.58
CA ASN A 39 -20.55 11.21 57.92
C ASN A 39 -19.97 12.61 58.29
N ILE A 40 -18.64 12.76 58.21
CA ILE A 40 -17.85 13.98 58.43
C ILE A 40 -17.26 14.50 57.10
N ALA A 41 -17.53 13.82 55.97
CA ALA A 41 -17.00 14.19 54.66
C ALA A 41 -17.46 15.60 54.27
N SER A 42 -16.49 16.53 54.25
CA SER A 42 -16.68 17.89 53.75
C SER A 42 -17.06 17.85 52.27
N THR A 43 -17.88 18.81 51.81
CA THR A 43 -18.24 18.99 50.39
C THR A 43 -17.00 19.07 49.47
N GLY A 44 -15.85 19.51 50.00
CA GLY A 44 -14.58 19.51 49.29
C GLY A 44 -14.00 18.12 49.00
N GLN A 45 -14.22 17.14 49.89
CA GLN A 45 -13.77 15.75 49.68
C GLN A 45 -14.61 15.05 48.61
N ALA A 46 -15.92 15.29 48.61
CA ALA A 46 -16.80 14.79 47.55
C ALA A 46 -16.41 15.36 46.17
N GLY A 47 -16.09 16.66 46.10
CA GLY A 47 -15.63 17.30 44.87
C GLY A 47 -14.24 16.83 44.40
N TYR A 48 -13.33 16.52 45.35
CA TYR A 48 -12.04 15.92 45.02
C TYR A 48 -12.20 14.51 44.43
N ASN A 49 -13.04 13.68 45.06
CA ASN A 49 -13.30 12.33 44.58
C ASN A 49 -13.97 12.37 43.19
N SER A 50 -14.96 13.24 42.96
CA SER A 50 -15.57 13.38 41.62
C SER A 50 -14.56 13.80 40.54
N MET A 51 -13.69 14.77 40.85
CA MET A 51 -12.64 15.21 39.91
C MET A 51 -11.63 14.09 39.64
N ALA A 52 -11.26 13.33 40.66
CA ALA A 52 -10.30 12.26 40.51
C ALA A 52 -10.89 11.04 39.79
N ILE A 53 -12.21 10.79 39.90
CA ILE A 53 -12.94 9.83 39.05
C ILE A 53 -12.89 10.28 37.58
N GLU A 54 -13.13 11.56 37.29
CA GLU A 54 -13.08 12.08 35.91
C GLU A 54 -11.67 11.96 35.31
N ILE A 55 -10.62 12.29 36.08
CA ILE A 55 -9.23 12.16 35.63
C ILE A 55 -8.86 10.71 35.35
N THR A 56 -9.22 9.78 36.26
CA THR A 56 -8.94 8.36 36.08
C THR A 56 -9.70 7.77 34.89
N MET A 57 -10.94 8.19 34.66
CA MET A 57 -11.71 7.81 33.47
C MET A 57 -11.09 8.32 32.17
N ASN A 58 -10.66 9.58 32.12
CA ASN A 58 -9.98 10.12 30.95
C ASN A 58 -8.63 9.41 30.69
N GLY A 59 -7.91 9.05 31.76
CA GLY A 59 -6.71 8.23 31.67
C GLY A 59 -6.98 6.84 31.08
N LEU A 60 -8.08 6.19 31.50
CA LEU A 60 -8.51 4.90 30.97
C LEU A 60 -8.86 4.97 29.48
N ILE A 61 -9.63 5.98 29.07
CA ILE A 61 -9.98 6.20 27.66
C ILE A 61 -8.71 6.36 26.83
N LYS A 62 -7.80 7.23 27.25
CA LYS A 62 -6.52 7.44 26.56
C LYS A 62 -5.69 6.16 26.44
N SER A 63 -5.57 5.38 27.51
CA SER A 63 -4.84 4.11 27.47
C SER A 63 -5.47 3.08 26.52
N THR A 64 -6.80 3.14 26.33
CA THR A 64 -7.53 2.29 25.38
C THR A 64 -7.33 2.77 23.94
N GLU A 65 -7.32 4.09 23.71
CA GLU A 65 -6.98 4.69 22.41
C GLU A 65 -5.55 4.33 21.99
N ASP A 66 -4.60 4.40 22.92
CA ASP A 66 -3.21 4.02 22.68
C ASP A 66 -3.07 2.51 22.34
N LEU A 67 -3.91 1.65 22.94
CA LEU A 67 -3.98 0.23 22.59
C LEU A 67 -4.53 0.03 21.17
N LEU A 68 -5.59 0.74 20.81
CA LEU A 68 -6.13 0.74 19.45
C LEU A 68 -5.09 1.22 18.43
N GLU A 69 -4.33 2.27 18.75
CA GLU A 69 -3.22 2.73 17.92
C GLU A 69 -2.16 1.63 17.74
N LEU A 70 -1.75 0.94 18.81
CA LEU A 70 -0.82 -0.19 18.74
C LEU A 70 -1.35 -1.31 17.84
N THR A 71 -2.64 -1.67 17.92
CA THR A 71 -3.21 -2.70 17.04
C THR A 71 -3.25 -2.27 15.58
N ARG A 72 -3.42 -0.96 15.32
CA ARG A 72 -3.33 -0.39 13.98
C ARG A 72 -1.90 -0.48 13.46
N GLN A 73 -0.90 -0.10 14.26
CA GLN A 73 0.52 -0.22 13.91
C GLN A 73 0.90 -1.67 13.63
N LEU A 74 0.40 -2.62 14.44
CA LEU A 74 0.61 -4.04 14.20
C LEU A 74 0.01 -4.45 12.86
N ARG A 75 -1.24 -4.09 12.58
CA ARG A 75 -1.89 -4.40 11.29
C ARG A 75 -1.17 -3.76 10.10
N GLU A 76 -0.67 -2.55 10.25
CA GLU A 76 0.15 -1.89 9.23
C GLU A 76 1.45 -2.67 8.99
N LEU A 77 2.10 -3.18 10.05
CA LEU A 77 3.29 -4.03 9.95
C LEU A 77 2.98 -5.37 9.25
N TRP A 78 1.78 -5.92 9.44
CA TRP A 78 1.31 -7.11 8.72
C TRP A 78 0.98 -6.85 7.24
N VAL A 79 0.49 -5.66 6.88
CA VAL A 79 0.08 -5.32 5.50
C VAL A 79 1.25 -4.80 4.67
N VAL A 80 2.12 -3.97 5.25
CA VAL A 80 3.28 -3.36 4.57
C VAL A 80 4.51 -4.28 4.63
N GLY A 81 4.56 -5.20 5.59
CA GLY A 81 5.79 -5.93 5.93
C GLY A 81 6.72 -5.06 6.79
N PRO A 82 7.92 -5.56 7.16
CA PRO A 82 8.84 -4.83 8.03
C PRO A 82 9.12 -3.45 7.45
N LEU A 83 8.93 -2.40 8.26
CA LEU A 83 9.17 -1.00 7.89
C LEU A 83 10.66 -0.81 7.55
N LYS A 84 11.06 -1.16 6.34
CA LYS A 84 12.28 -0.61 5.74
C LYS A 84 12.10 0.91 5.71
N LYS A 85 13.20 1.65 5.87
CA LYS A 85 13.18 3.13 5.93
C LYS A 85 12.43 3.70 4.71
N PRO A 86 11.84 4.90 4.81
CA PRO A 86 11.32 5.62 3.64
C PRO A 86 12.42 5.69 2.57
N GLY A 87 12.20 5.04 1.43
CA GLY A 87 13.17 4.94 0.32
C GLY A 87 14.05 3.67 0.29
N GLU A 88 14.03 2.80 1.29
CA GLU A 88 14.73 1.52 1.26
C GLU A 88 13.73 0.40 0.93
N GLY A 89 13.86 -0.22 -0.25
CA GLY A 89 12.95 -1.28 -0.70
C GLY A 89 11.70 -0.81 -1.45
N ASP A 90 11.39 0.50 -1.49
CA ASP A 90 10.34 1.04 -2.36
C ASP A 90 10.66 0.82 -3.84
N GLU A 91 11.94 0.91 -4.21
CA GLU A 91 12.37 0.58 -5.57
C GLU A 91 12.25 -0.91 -5.86
N GLU A 92 12.56 -1.78 -4.90
CA GLU A 92 12.43 -3.24 -5.05
C GLU A 92 10.96 -3.66 -5.13
N ALA A 93 10.09 -3.10 -4.29
CA ALA A 93 8.65 -3.32 -4.31
C ALA A 93 8.03 -2.76 -5.59
N ALA A 94 8.39 -1.54 -6.01
CA ALA A 94 7.93 -0.97 -7.27
C ALA A 94 8.44 -1.78 -8.49
N GLN A 95 9.65 -2.34 -8.42
CA GLN A 95 10.16 -3.25 -9.45
C GLN A 95 9.39 -4.58 -9.47
N GLY A 96 9.11 -5.18 -8.30
CA GLY A 96 8.27 -6.37 -8.19
C GLY A 96 6.87 -6.14 -8.75
N MET A 97 6.22 -5.03 -8.36
CA MET A 97 4.92 -4.64 -8.88
C MET A 97 4.93 -4.38 -10.40
N ARG A 98 6.01 -3.80 -10.94
CA ARG A 98 6.16 -3.62 -12.41
C ARG A 98 6.34 -4.96 -13.12
N GLN A 99 7.12 -5.87 -12.56
CA GLN A 99 7.30 -7.22 -13.11
C GLN A 99 5.97 -7.97 -13.12
N ASP A 100 5.23 -7.97 -12.02
CA ASP A 100 3.91 -8.59 -11.94
C ASP A 100 2.92 -7.97 -12.94
N ALA A 101 2.93 -6.63 -13.06
CA ALA A 101 2.13 -5.93 -14.06
C ALA A 101 2.49 -6.33 -15.50
N THR A 102 3.78 -6.53 -15.81
CA THR A 102 4.21 -6.99 -17.14
C THR A 102 3.76 -8.42 -17.43
N VAL A 103 3.83 -9.33 -16.45
CA VAL A 103 3.36 -10.72 -16.57
C VAL A 103 1.86 -10.75 -16.83
N ILE A 104 1.08 -9.95 -16.08
CA ILE A 104 -0.38 -9.85 -16.26
C ILE A 104 -0.71 -9.24 -17.62
N PHE A 105 0.02 -8.22 -18.05
CA PHE A 105 -0.19 -7.59 -19.36
C PHE A 105 0.09 -8.56 -20.51
N ASP A 106 1.17 -9.34 -20.42
CA ASP A 106 1.50 -10.38 -21.40
C ASP A 106 0.43 -11.49 -21.43
N LEU A 107 -0.05 -11.92 -20.26
CA LEU A 107 -1.13 -12.89 -20.16
C LEU A 107 -2.42 -12.36 -20.81
N LEU A 108 -2.79 -11.11 -20.52
CA LEU A 108 -3.96 -10.47 -21.11
C LEU A 108 -3.84 -10.34 -22.63
N ASN A 109 -2.64 -10.00 -23.13
CA ASN A 109 -2.39 -9.90 -24.56
C ASN A 109 -2.48 -11.26 -25.26
N ARG A 110 -2.00 -12.35 -24.64
CA ARG A 110 -2.18 -13.71 -25.14
C ARG A 110 -3.66 -14.09 -25.22
N MET A 111 -4.41 -13.85 -24.14
CA MET A 111 -5.87 -14.10 -24.12
C MET A 111 -6.61 -13.31 -25.20
N ARG A 112 -6.25 -12.02 -25.39
CA ARG A 112 -6.79 -11.19 -26.47
C ARG A 112 -6.40 -11.68 -27.86
N ALA A 113 -5.20 -12.23 -28.05
CA ALA A 113 -4.78 -12.81 -29.32
C ALA A 113 -5.58 -14.07 -29.64
N GLU A 114 -5.76 -14.97 -28.67
CA GLU A 114 -6.57 -16.19 -28.82
C GLU A 114 -8.03 -15.87 -29.13
N ALA A 115 -8.63 -14.90 -28.41
CA ALA A 115 -10.00 -14.45 -28.67
C ALA A 115 -10.17 -13.91 -30.10
N ARG A 116 -9.20 -13.14 -30.60
CA ARG A 116 -9.21 -12.60 -31.97
C ARG A 116 -9.03 -13.70 -33.02
N GLN A 117 -8.19 -14.70 -32.76
CA GLN A 117 -8.03 -15.84 -33.65
C GLN A 117 -9.31 -16.68 -33.75
N ARG A 118 -10.01 -16.89 -32.62
CA ARG A 118 -11.33 -17.57 -32.63
C ARG A 118 -12.36 -16.81 -33.47
N LEU A 119 -12.40 -15.48 -33.36
CA LEU A 119 -13.28 -14.65 -34.19
C LEU A 119 -12.90 -14.73 -35.68
N ALA A 120 -11.61 -14.72 -36.02
CA ALA A 120 -11.15 -14.88 -37.40
C ALA A 120 -11.50 -16.26 -37.98
N GLN A 121 -11.44 -17.33 -37.17
CA GLN A 121 -11.86 -18.67 -37.56
C GLN A 121 -13.39 -18.77 -37.76
N GLN A 122 -14.17 -18.07 -36.95
CA GLN A 122 -15.63 -17.99 -37.12
C GLN A 122 -16.05 -17.18 -38.37
N ALA A 123 -15.22 -16.21 -38.81
CA ALA A 123 -15.45 -15.40 -40.00
C ALA A 123 -15.18 -16.12 -41.34
N GLN A 124 -15.23 -17.46 -41.38
CA GLN A 124 -15.12 -18.30 -42.60
C GLN A 124 -13.86 -18.05 -43.45
N GLY A 125 -12.69 -17.93 -42.81
CA GLY A 125 -11.39 -18.02 -43.50
C GLY A 125 -11.00 -16.83 -44.40
N ALA A 126 -11.78 -15.75 -44.43
CA ALA A 126 -11.52 -14.60 -45.29
C ALA A 126 -10.46 -13.62 -44.74
N MET A 127 -10.06 -13.73 -43.46
CA MET A 127 -9.20 -12.73 -42.81
C MET A 127 -8.07 -13.39 -42.01
N VAL A 128 -6.82 -13.13 -42.43
CA VAL A 128 -5.61 -13.48 -41.66
C VAL A 128 -5.24 -12.30 -40.77
N TYR A 129 -5.13 -12.54 -39.46
CA TYR A 129 -4.74 -11.48 -38.53
C TYR A 129 -3.23 -11.25 -38.61
N VAL A 130 -2.83 -10.03 -38.95
CA VAL A 130 -1.42 -9.59 -38.97
C VAL A 130 -1.24 -8.48 -37.94
N SER A 131 -0.42 -8.71 -36.92
CA SER A 131 -0.02 -7.67 -35.97
C SER A 131 1.10 -6.82 -36.56
N GLY A 132 0.88 -5.52 -36.75
CA GLY A 132 1.88 -4.54 -37.18
C GLY A 132 2.06 -3.39 -36.18
N PRO A 133 3.11 -2.56 -36.32
CA PRO A 133 3.34 -1.40 -35.46
C PRO A 133 2.13 -0.45 -35.45
N THR A 134 1.79 0.11 -34.29
CA THR A 134 0.64 1.01 -34.09
C THR A 134 0.88 2.44 -34.57
N ASP A 135 2.00 2.71 -35.25
CA ASP A 135 2.31 4.02 -35.85
C ASP A 135 1.48 4.26 -37.11
N GLY A 136 0.16 4.35 -36.94
CA GLY A 136 -0.83 5.05 -37.79
C GLY A 136 -0.95 4.67 -39.27
N ILE A 137 -0.03 3.90 -39.84
CA ILE A 137 0.02 3.55 -41.26
C ILE A 137 -0.03 2.02 -41.30
N PRO A 138 -1.18 1.42 -41.66
CA PRO A 138 -1.23 -0.03 -41.81
C PRO A 138 -0.19 -0.45 -42.85
N ALA A 139 0.66 -1.41 -42.50
CA ALA A 139 1.63 -1.96 -43.43
C ALA A 139 0.89 -2.42 -44.70
N ARG A 140 1.26 -1.87 -45.85
CA ARG A 140 0.71 -2.33 -47.14
C ARG A 140 1.06 -3.81 -47.30
N LEU A 141 0.05 -4.67 -47.26
CA LEU A 141 0.19 -6.07 -47.63
C LEU A 141 0.08 -6.17 -49.15
N VAL A 142 1.12 -6.71 -49.78
CA VAL A 142 1.06 -7.24 -51.14
C VAL A 142 1.15 -8.77 -50.98
N ASP A 143 0.13 -9.49 -51.46
CA ASP A 143 0.04 -10.95 -51.41
C ASP A 143 0.29 -11.58 -50.02
N GLY A 144 -0.21 -10.94 -48.95
CA GLY A 144 -0.17 -11.48 -47.59
C GLY A 144 1.19 -11.43 -46.89
N VAL A 145 2.22 -10.84 -47.51
CA VAL A 145 3.56 -10.70 -46.92
C VAL A 145 3.81 -9.25 -46.47
N PRO A 146 4.27 -9.00 -45.23
CA PRO A 146 4.58 -7.65 -44.77
C PRO A 146 5.84 -7.11 -45.44
N VAL A 147 5.70 -6.07 -46.26
CA VAL A 147 6.84 -5.36 -46.86
C VAL A 147 7.41 -4.37 -45.85
N LYS A 148 8.69 -4.50 -45.49
CA LYS A 148 9.41 -3.49 -44.70
C LYS A 148 9.46 -2.18 -45.50
N ALA A 149 8.90 -1.10 -44.94
CA ALA A 149 9.13 0.23 -45.46
C ALA A 149 10.64 0.54 -45.38
N SER A 150 11.29 0.71 -46.54
CA SER A 150 12.70 1.08 -46.57
C SER A 150 12.87 2.49 -46.00
N ALA A 151 13.69 2.62 -44.97
CA ALA A 151 14.13 3.90 -44.44
C ALA A 151 14.81 4.71 -45.55
N ALA A 152 14.21 5.85 -45.91
CA ALA A 152 14.87 6.86 -46.74
C ALA A 152 15.91 7.56 -45.86
N ALA A 153 17.19 7.21 -46.06
CA ALA A 153 18.33 7.91 -45.47
C ALA A 153 19.47 8.03 -46.50
N GLY A 154 19.64 9.25 -47.00
CA GLY A 154 20.91 9.80 -47.54
C GLY A 154 21.07 9.80 -49.06
N ILE A 155 21.69 10.77 -49.74
CA ILE A 155 22.47 11.98 -49.41
C ILE A 155 22.55 12.79 -50.73
N ALA A 156 22.56 14.14 -50.68
CA ALA A 156 23.34 14.95 -51.62
C ALA A 156 23.58 16.37 -51.08
N ALA A 157 24.62 16.51 -50.24
CA ALA A 157 25.38 17.75 -50.15
C ALA A 157 26.48 17.69 -51.25
N GLY A 158 26.59 18.73 -52.07
CA GLY A 158 27.59 18.83 -53.14
C GLY A 158 27.63 20.22 -53.76
N ALA A 159 28.72 20.94 -53.47
CA ALA A 159 29.06 22.32 -53.80
C ALA A 159 28.89 22.76 -55.28
N GLY A 160 28.62 24.05 -55.48
CA GLY A 160 28.80 24.76 -56.75
C GLY A 160 28.86 26.28 -56.53
N ALA A 161 30.05 26.86 -56.71
CA ALA A 161 30.33 28.29 -56.63
C ALA A 161 30.01 29.03 -57.95
N GLY A 162 29.67 30.32 -57.85
CA GLY A 162 29.96 31.33 -58.88
C GLY A 162 28.80 31.87 -59.70
N ARG A 163 28.22 33.00 -59.28
CA ARG A 163 28.36 34.33 -59.93
C ARG A 163 27.55 35.38 -59.19
#